data_AF-A0A671T271-F1
#
_entry.id   AF-A0A671T271-F1
#
_cell.length_a   1.000
_cell.length_b   1.000
_cell.length_c   1.000
_cell.angle_alpha   90.00
_cell.angle_beta   90.00
_cell.angle_gamma   90.00
#
_symmetry.space_group_name_H-M   'P 1'
#
loop_
_entity.id
_entity.type
_entity.pdbx_description
1 polymer ?
#
loop_
_entity_poly.entity_id
_entity_poly.type
_entity_poly.pdbx_seq_one_letter_code
_entity_poly.pdbx_strand_id
1 'polypeptide(L)'
;YLQTYGEWNRAAWLAKVRLNPAESSDVLKRWAEHLCSPQVNQKSKAILVLLSLGCFHKVGEMLHSMRYFDRAALFIEACLKYGSSLTTASPHKFIGAAFVDYAKMLRSIGLKQGAVLWASRAGEAGKELLDELPSEEEVDNSLGNIE
;
A
#
# COMPACT_ATOMS: atom_id res chain seq x y z
N TYR A 1 -26.27 -19.39 -1.42
CA TYR A 1 -26.27 -20.48 -2.43
C TYR A 1 -25.14 -20.37 -3.46
N LEU A 2 -24.89 -19.27 -4.19
CA LEU A 2 -23.76 -19.24 -5.16
C LEU A 2 -22.36 -19.13 -4.52
N GLN A 3 -22.22 -18.40 -3.41
CA GLN A 3 -20.94 -18.28 -2.68
C GLN A 3 -20.45 -19.63 -2.10
N THR A 4 -21.40 -20.50 -1.72
CA THR A 4 -21.16 -21.84 -1.19
C THR A 4 -20.76 -22.87 -2.24
N TYR A 5 -20.93 -22.58 -3.54
CA TYR A 5 -20.50 -23.45 -4.65
C TYR A 5 -19.18 -22.99 -5.29
N GLY A 6 -18.50 -21.97 -4.74
CA GLY A 6 -17.26 -21.43 -5.31
C GLY A 6 -17.46 -20.54 -6.54
N GLU A 7 -18.71 -20.32 -6.97
CA GLU A 7 -19.08 -19.51 -8.15
C GLU A 7 -19.12 -18.01 -7.84
N TRP A 8 -18.01 -17.51 -7.31
CA TRP A 8 -17.92 -16.14 -6.83
C TRP A 8 -18.00 -15.09 -7.95
N ASN A 9 -17.47 -15.39 -9.14
CA ASN A 9 -17.58 -14.51 -10.31
C ASN A 9 -19.04 -14.31 -10.71
N ARG A 10 -19.83 -15.41 -10.72
CA ARG A 10 -21.24 -15.37 -11.07
C ARG A 10 -22.07 -14.70 -9.98
N ALA A 11 -21.72 -14.91 -8.70
CA ALA A 11 -22.33 -14.21 -7.57
C ALA A 11 -22.07 -12.69 -7.63
N ALA A 12 -20.83 -12.27 -7.93
CA ALA A 12 -20.45 -10.87 -8.08
C ALA A 12 -21.17 -10.20 -9.26
N TRP A 13 -21.27 -10.89 -10.40
CA TRP A 13 -22.01 -10.38 -11.56
C TRP A 13 -23.50 -10.23 -11.26
N LEU A 14 -24.13 -11.26 -10.68
CA LEU A 14 -25.55 -11.21 -10.34
C LEU A 14 -25.84 -10.10 -9.32
N ALA A 15 -24.96 -9.93 -8.33
CA ALA A 15 -25.06 -8.85 -7.35
C ALA A 15 -25.03 -7.47 -8.00
N LYS A 16 -24.11 -7.23 -8.93
CA LYS A 16 -24.03 -5.95 -9.66
C LYS A 16 -25.25 -5.65 -10.52
N VAL A 17 -25.91 -6.68 -11.06
CA VAL A 17 -27.05 -6.52 -11.99
C VAL A 17 -28.41 -6.47 -11.26
N ARG A 18 -28.53 -7.12 -10.10
CA ARG A 18 -29.82 -7.32 -9.42
C ARG A 18 -29.97 -6.60 -8.09
N LEU A 19 -28.87 -6.29 -7.41
CA LEU A 19 -28.92 -5.72 -6.05
C LEU A 19 -28.64 -4.22 -6.07
N ASN A 20 -29.08 -3.55 -5.01
CA ASN A 20 -28.76 -2.15 -4.78
C ASN A 20 -27.23 -1.96 -4.61
N PRO A 21 -26.69 -0.77 -4.90
CA PRO A 21 -25.26 -0.50 -4.81
C PRO A 21 -24.67 -0.78 -3.42
N ALA A 22 -25.45 -0.59 -2.35
CA ALA A 22 -25.05 -0.95 -1.00
C ALA A 22 -24.89 -2.47 -0.80
N GLU A 23 -25.91 -3.25 -1.16
CA GLU A 23 -25.92 -4.71 -1.00
C GLU A 23 -24.93 -5.42 -1.92
N SER A 24 -24.78 -4.93 -3.15
CA SER A 24 -23.76 -5.41 -4.09
C SER A 24 -22.34 -5.16 -3.57
N SER A 25 -22.11 -4.03 -2.87
CA SER A 25 -20.81 -3.74 -2.27
C SER A 25 -20.44 -4.77 -1.19
N ASP A 26 -21.40 -5.23 -0.39
CA ASP A 26 -21.14 -6.22 0.67
C ASP A 26 -20.84 -7.61 0.12
N VAL A 27 -21.50 -8.00 -0.97
CA VAL A 27 -21.18 -9.24 -1.69
C VAL A 27 -19.75 -9.19 -2.26
N LEU A 28 -19.35 -8.05 -2.82
CA LEU A 28 -18.01 -7.86 -3.39
C LEU A 28 -16.93 -7.77 -2.31
N LYS A 29 -17.21 -7.20 -1.13
CA LYS A 29 -16.29 -7.24 0.03
C LYS A 29 -16.04 -8.68 0.49
N ARG A 30 -17.09 -9.48 0.65
CA ARG A 30 -16.99 -10.91 0.99
C ARG A 30 -16.22 -11.69 -0.06
N TRP A 31 -16.41 -11.36 -1.35
CA TRP A 31 -15.62 -11.95 -2.41
C TRP A 31 -14.14 -11.58 -2.32
N ALA A 32 -13.80 -10.31 -2.05
CA ALA A 32 -12.42 -9.88 -1.84
C ALA A 32 -11.77 -10.62 -0.65
N GLU A 33 -12.48 -10.81 0.45
CA GLU A 33 -12.02 -11.59 1.60
C GLU A 33 -11.77 -13.06 1.24
N HIS A 34 -12.66 -13.67 0.47
CA HIS A 34 -12.45 -15.02 -0.05
C HIS A 34 -11.23 -15.11 -0.99
N LEU A 35 -11.02 -14.12 -1.85
CA LEU A 35 -9.84 -14.07 -2.73
C LEU A 35 -8.53 -13.93 -1.94
N CYS A 36 -8.58 -13.28 -0.77
CA CYS A 36 -7.45 -13.17 0.15
C CYS A 36 -7.23 -14.40 1.04
N SER A 37 -8.16 -15.36 1.05
CA SER A 37 -8.01 -16.59 1.82
C SER A 37 -6.76 -17.37 1.37
N PRO A 38 -6.09 -18.07 2.30
CA PRO A 38 -4.86 -18.82 1.99
C PRO A 38 -5.10 -19.93 0.96
N GLN A 39 -6.33 -20.43 0.82
CA GLN A 39 -6.68 -21.45 -0.17
C GLN A 39 -6.71 -20.92 -1.60
N VAL A 40 -7.13 -19.67 -1.80
CA VAL A 40 -7.26 -19.07 -3.15
C VAL A 40 -6.05 -18.22 -3.49
N ASN A 41 -5.56 -17.43 -2.52
CA ASN A 41 -4.38 -16.58 -2.61
C ASN A 41 -4.33 -15.66 -3.86
N GLN A 42 -5.49 -15.27 -4.41
CA GLN A 42 -5.59 -14.37 -5.56
C GLN A 42 -5.64 -12.90 -5.11
N LYS A 43 -4.64 -12.52 -4.31
CA LYS A 43 -4.61 -11.22 -3.64
C LYS A 43 -4.59 -10.04 -4.63
N SER A 44 -3.95 -10.18 -5.80
CA SER A 44 -3.97 -9.16 -6.86
C SER A 44 -5.40 -8.89 -7.39
N LYS A 45 -6.23 -9.92 -7.53
CA LYS A 45 -7.63 -9.75 -7.92
C LYS A 45 -8.45 -9.11 -6.79
N ALA A 46 -8.18 -9.49 -5.55
CA ALA A 46 -8.82 -8.87 -4.39
C ALA A 46 -8.56 -7.36 -4.33
N ILE A 47 -7.33 -6.92 -4.63
CA ILE A 47 -6.97 -5.49 -4.73
C ILE A 47 -7.86 -4.78 -5.77
N LEU A 48 -8.01 -5.34 -6.97
CA LEU A 48 -8.83 -4.74 -8.03
C LEU A 48 -10.31 -4.64 -7.62
N VAL A 49 -10.83 -5.66 -6.93
CA VAL A 49 -12.20 -5.64 -6.42
C VAL A 49 -12.37 -4.53 -5.38
N LEU A 50 -11.47 -4.43 -4.40
CA LEU A 50 -11.52 -3.38 -3.38
C LEU A 50 -11.38 -1.98 -3.97
N LEU A 51 -10.56 -1.81 -5.01
CA LEU A 51 -10.41 -0.56 -5.74
C LEU A 51 -11.71 -0.18 -6.46
N SER A 52 -12.40 -1.13 -7.10
CA SER A 52 -13.70 -0.90 -7.74
C SER A 52 -14.81 -0.51 -6.76
N LEU A 53 -14.64 -0.84 -5.48
CA LEU A 53 -15.56 -0.47 -4.39
C LEU A 53 -15.21 0.85 -3.72
N GLY A 54 -14.09 1.50 -4.11
CA GLY A 54 -13.59 2.70 -3.44
C GLY A 54 -13.03 2.43 -2.03
N CYS A 55 -12.71 1.18 -1.68
CA CYS A 55 -12.12 0.81 -0.39
C CYS A 55 -10.60 1.02 -0.39
N PHE A 56 -10.15 2.27 -0.59
CA PHE A 56 -8.73 2.61 -0.78
C PHE A 56 -7.84 2.26 0.42
N HIS A 57 -8.34 2.39 1.65
CA HIS A 57 -7.61 2.01 2.87
C HIS A 57 -7.19 0.54 2.86
N LYS A 58 -8.13 -0.37 2.58
CA LYS A 58 -7.91 -1.82 2.56
C LYS A 58 -6.96 -2.22 1.41
N VAL A 59 -6.97 -1.49 0.30
CA VAL A 59 -5.99 -1.67 -0.79
C VAL A 59 -4.59 -1.32 -0.31
N GLY A 60 -4.41 -0.17 0.36
CA GLY A 60 -3.13 0.25 0.93
C GLY A 60 -2.58 -0.79 1.91
N GLU A 61 -3.40 -1.22 2.87
CA GLU A 61 -3.04 -2.25 3.85
C GLU A 61 -2.64 -3.57 3.17
N MET A 62 -3.38 -4.02 2.16
CA MET A 62 -3.03 -5.25 1.46
C MET A 62 -1.73 -5.14 0.67
N LEU A 63 -1.48 -4.01 0.01
CA LEU A 63 -0.20 -3.78 -0.68
C LEU A 63 0.97 -3.80 0.29
N HIS A 64 0.81 -3.17 1.46
CA HIS A 64 1.80 -3.17 2.53
C HIS A 64 2.03 -4.58 3.10
N SER A 65 0.97 -5.34 3.34
CA SER A 65 1.04 -6.74 3.80
C SER A 65 1.77 -7.67 2.83
N MET A 66 1.68 -7.37 1.53
CA MET A 66 2.37 -8.13 0.47
C MET A 66 3.81 -7.68 0.24
N ARG A 67 4.34 -6.75 1.05
CA ARG A 67 5.69 -6.19 0.91
C ARG A 67 5.91 -5.46 -0.42
N TYR A 68 4.82 -5.04 -1.09
CA TYR A 68 4.90 -4.19 -2.28
C TYR A 68 5.01 -2.72 -1.84
N PHE A 69 6.10 -2.38 -1.17
CA PHE A 69 6.31 -1.05 -0.57
C PHE A 69 6.27 0.07 -1.62
N ASP A 70 6.88 -0.14 -2.78
CA ASP A 70 6.91 0.83 -3.88
C ASP A 70 5.49 1.18 -4.34
N ARG A 71 4.69 0.14 -4.60
CA ARG A 71 3.31 0.29 -5.08
C ARG A 71 2.41 0.87 -4.00
N ALA A 72 2.61 0.49 -2.74
CA ALA A 72 1.86 1.02 -1.61
C ALA A 72 2.11 2.53 -1.44
N ALA A 73 3.37 2.96 -1.42
CA ALA A 73 3.74 4.36 -1.26
C ALA A 73 3.21 5.23 -2.41
N LEU A 74 3.43 4.82 -3.67
CA LEU A 74 2.94 5.56 -4.84
C LEU A 74 1.40 5.60 -4.90
N PHE A 75 0.73 4.50 -4.53
CA PHE A 75 -0.73 4.45 -4.47
C PHE A 75 -1.29 5.42 -3.43
N ILE A 76 -0.70 5.43 -2.23
CA ILE A 76 -1.07 6.36 -1.16
C ILE A 76 -0.85 7.81 -1.60
N GLU A 77 0.28 8.12 -2.24
CA GLU A 77 0.56 9.47 -2.75
C GLU A 77 -0.49 9.90 -3.79
N ALA A 78 -0.87 9.01 -4.71
CA ALA A 78 -1.93 9.27 -5.68
C ALA A 78 -3.28 9.52 -4.98
N CYS A 79 -3.65 8.68 -4.00
CA CYS A 79 -4.88 8.86 -3.25
C CYS A 79 -4.93 10.21 -2.51
N LEU A 80 -3.80 10.68 -1.97
CA LEU A 80 -3.69 12.00 -1.34
C LEU A 80 -3.82 13.15 -2.36
N LYS A 81 -3.21 13.03 -3.54
CA LYS A 81 -3.27 14.06 -4.60
C LYS A 81 -4.67 14.20 -5.21
N TYR A 82 -5.37 13.09 -5.42
CA TYR A 82 -6.68 13.08 -6.10
C TYR A 82 -7.86 13.16 -5.14
N GLY A 83 -7.62 13.35 -3.83
CA GLY A 83 -8.68 13.59 -2.85
C GLY A 83 -9.62 12.40 -2.62
N SER A 84 -9.23 11.19 -3.01
CA SER A 84 -10.00 9.99 -2.71
C SER A 84 -9.92 9.72 -1.20
N SER A 85 -11.04 9.94 -0.51
CA SER A 85 -11.22 9.82 0.94
C SER A 85 -10.49 8.61 1.55
N LEU A 86 -9.24 8.83 1.96
CA LEU A 86 -8.51 8.00 2.92
C LEU A 86 -9.01 8.29 4.35
N THR A 87 -10.11 9.05 4.49
CA THR A 87 -10.66 9.61 5.72
C THR A 87 -11.28 8.53 6.59
N THR A 88 -10.42 7.78 7.26
CA THR A 88 -10.66 7.37 8.64
C THR A 88 -9.68 8.14 9.52
N ALA A 89 -9.77 8.09 10.84
CA ALA A 89 -8.92 8.90 11.73
C ALA A 89 -7.51 8.32 11.95
N SER A 90 -7.21 7.15 11.38
CA SER A 90 -5.95 6.39 11.50
C SER A 90 -5.02 6.30 10.25
N PRO A 91 -5.22 7.03 9.13
CA PRO A 91 -4.40 6.89 7.93
C PRO A 91 -3.05 7.58 8.11
N HIS A 92 -2.92 8.64 8.92
CA HIS A 92 -1.66 9.36 9.06
C HIS A 92 -0.51 8.48 9.57
N LYS A 93 -0.78 7.60 10.55
CA LYS A 93 0.22 6.67 11.07
C LYS A 93 0.57 5.59 10.04
N PHE A 94 -0.43 5.08 9.32
CA PHE A 94 -0.23 4.07 8.28
C PHE A 94 0.53 4.64 7.06
N ILE A 95 0.19 5.86 6.64
CA ILE A 95 0.85 6.59 5.56
C ILE A 95 2.33 6.82 5.90
N GLY A 96 2.61 7.32 7.11
CA GLY A 96 3.98 7.49 7.60
C GLY A 96 4.76 6.19 7.59
N ALA A 97 4.19 5.11 8.13
CA ALA A 97 4.83 3.78 8.14
C ALA A 97 5.11 3.25 6.73
N ALA A 98 4.16 3.38 5.80
CA ALA A 98 4.34 2.93 4.41
C ALA A 98 5.46 3.70 3.68
N PHE A 99 5.57 5.02 3.91
CA PHE A 99 6.66 5.83 3.34
C PHE A 99 8.02 5.51 3.98
N VAL A 100 8.06 5.26 5.29
CA VAL A 100 9.28 4.81 5.98
C VAL A 100 9.74 3.46 5.45
N ASP A 101 8.84 2.49 5.31
CA ASP A 101 9.20 1.16 4.79
C ASP A 101 9.68 1.22 3.34
N TYR A 102 9.10 2.11 2.53
CA TYR A 102 9.61 2.35 1.18
C TYR A 102 10.98 3.03 1.19
N ALA A 103 11.21 4.02 2.06
CA ALA A 103 12.53 4.63 2.23
C ALA A 103 13.60 3.61 2.67
N LYS A 104 13.26 2.68 3.57
CA LYS A 104 14.14 1.56 3.97
C LYS A 104 14.47 0.65 2.80
N MET A 105 13.48 0.31 1.97
CA MET A 105 13.70 -0.48 0.76
C MET A 105 14.59 0.24 -0.27
N LEU A 106 14.38 1.55 -0.48
CA LEU A 106 15.25 2.34 -1.36
C LEU A 106 16.69 2.41 -0.83
N ARG A 107 16.87 2.52 0.49
CA ARG A 107 18.18 2.46 1.14
C ARG A 107 18.86 1.12 0.91
N SER A 108 18.15 -0.01 1.03
CA SER A 108 18.75 -1.33 0.80
C SER A 108 19.15 -1.56 -0.66
N ILE A 109 18.53 -0.85 -1.60
CA ILE A 109 18.87 -0.89 -3.04
C ILE A 109 20.01 0.10 -3.38
N GLY A 110 20.39 0.99 -2.46
CA GLY A 110 21.45 1.98 -2.66
C GLY A 110 20.98 3.34 -3.22
N LEU A 111 19.67 3.54 -3.38
CA LEU A 111 19.08 4.80 -3.86
C LEU A 111 18.89 5.79 -2.70
N LYS A 112 20.00 6.35 -2.21
CA LYS A 112 20.04 7.24 -1.04
C LYS A 112 19.18 8.50 -1.21
N GLN A 113 19.25 9.17 -2.35
CA GLN A 113 18.47 10.38 -2.63
C GLN A 113 16.95 10.11 -2.58
N GLY A 114 16.51 8.97 -3.13
CA GLY A 114 15.12 8.55 -3.07
C GLY A 114 14.68 8.26 -1.63
N ALA A 115 15.51 7.56 -0.86
CA ALA A 115 15.23 7.27 0.55
C ALA A 115 15.03 8.56 1.38
N VAL A 116 15.87 9.57 1.18
CA VAL A 116 15.75 10.87 1.86
C VAL A 116 14.45 11.59 1.49
N LEU A 117 14.09 11.62 0.20
CA LEU A 117 12.85 12.23 -0.26
C LEU A 117 11.62 11.58 0.37
N TRP A 118 11.54 10.24 0.39
CA TRP A 118 10.41 9.53 0.97
C TRP A 118 10.38 9.60 2.51
N ALA A 119 11.54 9.61 3.17
CA ALA A 119 11.64 9.81 4.61
C ALA A 119 11.19 11.22 5.01
N SER A 120 11.64 12.28 4.30
CA SER A 120 11.19 13.65 4.57
C SER A 120 9.66 13.81 4.47
N ARG A 121 9.03 13.00 3.62
CA ARG A 121 7.59 13.00 3.37
C ARG A 121 6.80 12.18 4.38
N ALA A 122 7.45 11.30 5.14
CA ALA A 122 6.85 10.51 6.20
C ALA A 122 6.65 11.28 7.52
N GLY A 123 7.07 12.55 7.59
CA GLY A 123 6.91 13.39 8.77
C GLY A 123 7.81 12.95 9.92
N GLU A 124 7.29 12.91 11.15
CA GLU A 124 8.06 12.56 12.37
C GLU A 124 8.70 11.17 12.28
N ALA A 125 7.98 10.16 11.78
CA ALA A 125 8.50 8.80 11.62
C ALA A 125 9.64 8.70 10.59
N GLY A 126 9.72 9.66 9.67
CA GLY A 126 10.81 9.76 8.70
C GLY A 126 12.01 10.52 9.22
N LYS A 127 11.84 11.45 10.17
CA LYS A 127 12.94 12.18 10.80
C LYS A 127 13.85 11.25 11.60
N GLU A 128 13.29 10.31 12.34
CA GLU A 128 14.06 9.26 13.04
C GLU A 128 14.92 8.44 12.07
N LEU A 129 14.38 8.11 10.89
CA LEU A 129 15.13 7.39 9.86
C LEU A 129 16.22 8.26 9.22
N LEU A 130 15.97 9.55 9.04
CA LEU A 130 16.95 10.51 8.51
C LEU A 130 18.10 10.77 9.49
N ASP A 131 17.84 10.82 10.80
CA ASP A 131 18.87 10.96 11.83
C ASP A 131 19.78 9.72 11.92
N GLU A 132 19.29 8.54 11.53
CA GLU A 132 20.08 7.31 11.38
C GLU A 132 20.87 7.22 10.05
N LEU A 133 20.72 8.21 9.16
CA LEU A 133 21.54 8.27 7.95
C LEU A 133 22.86 8.97 8.30
N PRO A 134 24.03 8.33 8.08
CA PRO A 134 25.28 9.06 8.15
C PRO A 134 25.22 10.20 7.12
N SER A 135 25.45 11.42 7.61
CA SER A 135 25.68 12.59 6.76
C SER A 135 26.75 12.25 5.72
N GLU A 136 26.63 12.85 4.54
CA GLU A 136 27.49 12.58 3.36
C GLU A 136 28.99 12.89 3.57
N GLU A 137 29.49 13.08 4.79
CA GLU A 137 30.85 13.55 5.07
C GLU A 137 31.91 12.45 5.27
N GLU A 138 31.56 11.17 5.36
CA GLU A 138 32.60 10.13 5.64
C GLU A 138 33.10 9.34 4.42
N VAL A 139 32.50 9.48 3.23
CA VAL A 139 32.97 8.67 2.07
C VAL A 139 34.03 9.39 1.24
N ASP A 140 34.05 10.73 1.20
CA ASP A 140 35.00 11.48 0.36
C ASP A 140 36.39 11.66 1.02
N ASN A 141 36.50 11.51 2.34
CA ASN A 141 37.78 11.63 3.06
C ASN A 141 38.66 10.36 3.01
N SER A 142 38.21 9.28 2.36
CA SER A 142 38.97 8.02 2.26
C SER A 142 39.73 7.84 0.93
N LEU A 143 39.51 8.72 -0.06
CA LEU A 143 40.16 8.66 -1.38
C LEU A 143 41.24 9.74 -1.61
N GLY A 144 41.50 10.61 -0.63
CA GLY A 144 42.46 11.71 -0.75
C GLY A 144 43.84 11.49 -0.12
N ASN A 145 44.14 10.30 0.41
CA ASN A 145 45.38 10.05 1.18
C ASN A 145 46.15 8.80 0.72
N ILE A 146 46.22 8.57 -0.59
CA ILE A 146 47.21 7.68 -1.19
C ILE A 146 47.91 8.45 -2.31
N GLU A 147 49.21 8.69 -2.05
CA GLU A 147 50.27 9.25 -2.91
C GLU A 147 50.46 10.77 -2.96
#